data_AF-A0A6V8CIQ2-F1
#
_entry.id   AF-A0A6V8CIQ2-F1
#
_cell.length_a   1.000
_cell.length_b   1.000
_cell.length_c   1.000
_cell.angle_alpha   90.00
_cell.angle_beta   90.00
_cell.angle_gamma   90.00
#
_symmetry.space_group_name_H-M   'P 1'
#
loop_
_entity.id
_entity.type
_entity.pdbx_description
1 polymer ?
#
loop_
_entity_poly.entity_id
_entity_poly.type
_entity_poly.pdbx_seq_one_letter_code
_entity_poly.pdbx_strand_id
1 'polypeptide(L)'
;MARDPRADFIDDSPFPESNTVYRVHSHQDQSGTIHVNLQSPFSATDKTLWGVQFQQPITHHKGDLWHFSEEEKNHLLLATFAFTIALGLMRVGGVLGISFFGMNSWALQLLLSMPVMLLAVGPAFLLHEIGHK
;
A
#
# COMPACT_ATOMS: atom_id res chain seq x y z
N MET A 1 13.68 1.70 -44.71
CA MET A 1 13.20 2.75 -45.63
C MET A 1 13.65 4.08 -45.06
N ALA A 2 14.60 4.77 -45.70
CA ALA A 2 15.04 6.09 -45.25
C ALA A 2 13.97 7.12 -45.63
N ARG A 3 13.44 7.86 -44.65
CA ARG A 3 12.47 8.94 -44.87
C ARG A 3 13.16 10.23 -45.36
N ASP A 4 12.41 11.05 -46.09
CA ASP A 4 12.84 12.36 -46.59
C ASP A 4 13.20 13.30 -45.40
N PRO A 5 14.43 13.84 -45.34
CA PRO A 5 14.86 14.77 -44.30
C PRO A 5 14.01 16.04 -44.18
N ARG A 6 13.28 16.43 -45.22
CA ARG A 6 12.44 17.62 -45.22
C ARG A 6 11.16 17.45 -44.39
N ALA A 7 10.74 16.21 -44.14
CA ALA A 7 9.55 15.93 -43.34
C ALA A 7 9.76 16.16 -41.83
N ASP A 8 10.99 16.44 -41.40
CA ASP A 8 11.32 16.67 -39.99
C ASP A 8 11.17 18.15 -39.57
N PHE A 9 10.93 19.08 -40.50
CA PHE A 9 10.75 20.51 -40.23
C PHE A 9 9.28 20.88 -40.04
N ILE A 10 8.93 21.53 -38.93
CA ILE A 10 7.60 22.08 -38.65
C ILE A 10 7.67 23.60 -38.88
N ASP A 11 6.83 24.13 -39.76
CA ASP A 11 6.94 25.52 -40.23
C ASP A 11 6.43 26.60 -39.26
N ASP A 12 5.70 26.25 -38.20
CA ASP A 12 5.11 27.23 -37.27
C ASP A 12 5.04 26.71 -35.83
N SER A 13 6.20 26.57 -35.16
CA SER A 13 6.22 26.30 -33.72
C SER A 13 6.10 27.62 -32.93
N PRO A 14 5.12 27.78 -32.04
CA PRO A 14 5.02 28.95 -31.16
C PRO A 14 6.07 28.95 -30.03
N PHE A 15 6.96 27.95 -29.99
CA PHE A 15 7.99 27.80 -28.96
C PHE A 15 9.38 28.14 -29.52
N PRO A 16 10.21 28.87 -28.76
CA PRO A 16 11.47 29.43 -29.25
C PRO A 16 12.60 28.41 -29.49
N GLU A 17 12.43 27.13 -29.15
CA GLU A 17 13.49 26.11 -29.30
C GLU A 17 13.05 24.87 -30.10
N SER A 18 13.73 24.71 -31.25
CA SER A 18 13.76 23.57 -32.18
C SER A 18 12.50 23.31 -33.03
N ASN A 19 12.62 23.54 -34.34
CA ASN A 19 11.61 23.21 -35.38
C ASN A 19 11.69 21.75 -35.85
N THR A 20 12.36 20.88 -35.10
CA THR A 20 12.59 19.46 -35.44
C THR A 20 11.63 18.56 -34.68
N VAL A 21 10.94 17.64 -35.37
CA VAL A 21 10.07 16.64 -34.74
C VAL A 21 10.88 15.78 -33.75
N TYR A 22 10.55 15.85 -32.45
CA TYR A 22 11.14 15.00 -31.43
C TYR A 22 10.68 13.54 -31.62
N ARG A 23 11.63 12.62 -31.86
CA ARG A 23 11.32 11.21 -32.10
C ARG A 23 11.39 10.41 -30.81
N VAL A 24 10.31 9.69 -30.51
CA VAL A 24 10.30 8.67 -29.46
C VAL A 24 10.37 7.31 -30.13
N HIS A 25 11.50 6.62 -29.98
CA HIS A 25 11.64 5.23 -30.42
C HIS A 25 11.20 4.31 -29.27
N SER A 26 10.03 3.69 -29.41
CA SER A 26 9.62 2.59 -28.54
C SER A 26 10.18 1.28 -29.10
N HIS A 27 11.13 0.68 -28.41
CA HIS A 27 11.58 -0.69 -28.73
C HIS A 27 10.84 -1.65 -27.81
N GLN A 28 10.15 -2.62 -28.41
CA GLN A 28 9.52 -3.72 -27.69
C GLN A 28 10.50 -4.89 -27.67
N ASP A 29 10.95 -5.28 -26.46
CA ASP A 29 11.79 -6.45 -26.27
C ASP A 29 10.97 -7.74 -26.41
N GLN A 30 11.61 -8.88 -26.65
CA GLN A 30 10.98 -10.21 -26.78
C GLN A 30 10.17 -10.61 -25.53
N SER A 31 10.45 -9.97 -24.39
CA SER A 31 9.72 -10.10 -23.12
C SER A 31 8.40 -9.33 -23.06
N GLY A 32 8.04 -8.54 -24.09
CA GLY A 32 6.82 -7.73 -24.13
C GLY A 32 6.94 -6.38 -23.42
N THR A 33 8.10 -6.06 -22.84
CA THR A 33 8.35 -4.79 -22.16
C THR A 33 8.65 -3.70 -23.20
N ILE A 34 7.92 -2.57 -23.13
CA ILE A 34 8.12 -1.42 -24.01
C ILE A 34 9.12 -0.47 -23.34
N HIS A 35 10.30 -0.31 -23.91
CA HIS A 35 11.29 0.64 -23.45
C HIS A 35 11.11 1.96 -24.21
N VAL A 36 10.74 3.03 -23.48
CA VAL A 36 10.64 4.38 -24.02
C VAL A 36 11.90 5.14 -23.62
N ASN A 37 12.84 5.29 -24.55
CA ASN A 37 14.05 6.08 -24.30
C ASN A 37 13.72 7.57 -24.46
N LEU A 38 13.48 8.25 -23.33
CA LEU A 38 13.19 9.67 -23.30
C LEU A 38 14.50 10.45 -23.20
N GLN A 39 15.10 10.77 -24.35
CA GLN A 39 16.28 11.64 -24.41
C GLN A 39 15.87 13.11 -24.27
N SER A 40 15.27 13.46 -23.13
CA SER A 40 14.91 14.83 -22.79
C SER A 40 16.13 15.58 -22.23
N PRO A 41 16.42 16.82 -22.67
CA PRO A 41 17.43 17.68 -22.06
C PRO A 41 16.98 18.27 -20.70
N PHE A 42 15.74 18.02 -20.27
CA PHE A 42 15.30 18.38 -18.93
C PHE A 42 15.84 17.36 -17.92
N SER A 43 16.87 17.81 -17.22
CA SER A 43 17.51 17.20 -16.07
C SER A 43 16.52 16.47 -15.16
N ALA A 44 16.97 15.34 -14.63
CA ALA A 44 16.33 14.48 -13.64
C ALA A 44 15.83 15.17 -12.34
N THR A 45 15.90 16.50 -12.27
CA THR A 45 15.58 17.35 -11.12
C THR A 45 14.07 17.56 -10.94
N ASP A 46 13.28 17.60 -12.02
CA ASP A 46 11.83 17.87 -11.93
C ASP A 46 11.00 16.64 -11.54
N LYS A 47 11.57 15.43 -11.66
CA LYS A 47 10.94 14.19 -11.16
C LYS A 47 10.84 14.15 -9.63
N THR A 48 11.59 15.00 -8.93
CA THR A 48 11.61 15.07 -7.46
C THR A 48 10.54 16.04 -6.91
N LEU A 49 10.15 17.05 -7.69
CA LEU A 49 9.26 18.13 -7.24
C LEU A 49 7.79 17.70 -7.08
N TRP A 50 7.35 16.69 -7.84
CA TRP A 50 5.98 16.19 -7.77
C TRP A 50 5.81 14.92 -6.94
N GLY A 51 6.87 14.34 -6.38
CA GLY A 51 6.76 13.19 -5.46
C GLY A 51 6.07 11.94 -6.01
N VAL A 52 5.65 11.92 -7.28
CA VAL A 52 4.92 10.79 -7.86
C VAL A 52 5.85 9.91 -8.68
N GLN A 53 6.56 9.02 -7.99
CA GLN A 53 7.24 7.89 -8.61
C GLN A 53 6.21 6.81 -9.00
N PHE A 54 5.48 6.99 -10.10
CA PHE A 54 4.59 5.95 -10.65
C PHE A 54 5.32 4.78 -11.35
N GLN A 55 6.58 4.49 -10.98
CA GLN A 55 7.39 3.50 -11.69
C GLN A 55 8.21 2.61 -10.75
N GLN A 56 7.71 2.37 -9.54
CA GLN A 56 7.98 1.09 -8.92
C GLN A 56 6.93 0.15 -9.54
N PRO A 57 7.28 -0.78 -10.44
CA PRO A 57 6.34 -1.86 -10.77
C PRO A 57 5.92 -2.45 -9.44
N ILE A 58 4.61 -2.54 -9.18
CA ILE A 58 4.08 -3.20 -7.99
C ILE A 58 4.73 -4.58 -8.00
N THR A 59 5.73 -4.77 -7.15
CA THR A 59 6.38 -6.06 -7.00
C THR A 59 5.34 -6.91 -6.33
N HIS A 60 4.54 -7.61 -7.14
CA HIS A 60 3.65 -8.65 -6.62
C HIS A 60 4.54 -9.56 -5.79
N HIS A 61 4.36 -9.52 -4.48
CA HIS A 61 5.02 -10.43 -3.56
C HIS A 61 4.72 -11.83 -4.10
N LYS A 62 5.73 -12.48 -4.69
CA LYS A 62 5.64 -13.87 -5.16
C LYS A 62 5.54 -14.86 -3.99
N GLY A 63 5.57 -14.36 -2.76
CA GLY A 63 5.30 -15.11 -1.55
C GLY A 63 3.81 -15.41 -1.42
N ASP A 64 3.50 -16.56 -0.83
CA ASP A 64 2.14 -16.96 -0.53
C ASP A 64 1.50 -15.93 0.42
N LEU A 65 0.31 -15.43 0.09
CA LEU A 65 -0.44 -14.41 0.87
C LEU A 65 -0.73 -14.90 2.31
N TRP A 66 -0.65 -16.21 2.51
CA TRP A 66 -0.87 -16.90 3.78
C TRP A 66 0.42 -17.24 4.55
N HIS A 67 1.58 -16.80 4.05
CA HIS A 67 2.87 -17.07 4.69
C HIS A 67 3.25 -15.96 5.66
N PHE A 68 2.97 -16.18 6.94
CA PHE A 68 3.45 -15.34 8.02
C PHE A 68 4.77 -15.88 8.59
N SER A 69 5.73 -14.99 8.77
CA SER A 69 6.95 -15.21 9.55
C SER A 69 6.59 -15.54 11.01
N GLU A 70 7.51 -16.15 11.75
CA GLU A 70 7.32 -16.41 13.19
C GLU A 70 7.15 -15.11 13.98
N GLU A 71 7.88 -14.05 13.61
CA GLU A 71 7.77 -12.74 14.26
C GLU A 71 6.41 -12.07 13.99
N GLU A 72 5.93 -12.11 12.73
CA GLU A 72 4.62 -11.57 12.35
C GLU A 72 3.48 -12.29 13.08
N LYS A 73 3.55 -13.63 13.20
CA LYS A 73 2.58 -14.39 14.01
C LYS A 73 2.60 -13.99 15.47
N ASN A 74 3.78 -13.77 16.05
CA ASN A 74 3.91 -13.33 17.44
C ASN A 74 3.34 -11.93 17.64
N HIS A 75 3.63 -10.98 16.75
CA HIS A 75 3.05 -9.64 16.82
C HIS A 75 1.54 -9.66 16.62
N LEU A 76 1.03 -10.41 15.63
CA LEU A 76 -0.39 -10.57 15.39
C LEU A 76 -1.10 -11.15 16.63
N LEU A 77 -0.51 -12.18 17.25
CA LEU A 77 -1.05 -12.79 18.45
C LEU A 77 -1.05 -11.82 19.64
N LEU A 78 0.06 -11.11 19.88
CA LEU A 78 0.17 -10.12 20.96
C LEU A 78 -0.81 -8.96 20.76
N ALA A 79 -0.91 -8.43 19.54
CA ALA A 79 -1.83 -7.35 19.21
C ALA A 79 -3.29 -7.80 19.37
N THR A 80 -3.63 -8.98 18.85
CA THR A 80 -4.97 -9.56 18.99
C THR A 80 -5.33 -9.76 20.46
N PHE A 81 -4.40 -10.28 21.26
CA PHE A 81 -4.60 -10.49 22.69
C PHE A 81 -4.81 -9.17 23.44
N ALA A 82 -3.92 -8.20 23.25
CA ALA A 82 -4.01 -6.89 23.89
C ALA A 82 -5.29 -6.15 23.49
N PHE A 83 -5.67 -6.20 22.22
CA PHE A 83 -6.88 -5.55 21.74
C PHE A 83 -8.15 -6.23 22.24
N THR A 84 -8.16 -7.57 22.34
CA THR A 84 -9.26 -8.31 22.96
C THR A 84 -9.45 -7.86 24.40
N ILE A 85 -8.35 -7.71 25.17
CA ILE A 85 -8.38 -7.18 26.54
C ILE A 85 -8.96 -5.76 26.59
N ALA A 86 -8.49 -4.87 25.71
CA ALA A 86 -8.97 -3.51 25.64
C ALA A 86 -10.47 -3.44 25.31
N LEU A 87 -10.93 -4.22 24.33
CA LEU A 87 -12.34 -4.26 23.92
C LEU A 87 -13.26 -4.84 24.99
N GLY A 88 -12.88 -5.93 25.63
CA GLY A 88 -13.70 -6.48 26.71
C GLY A 88 -13.78 -5.52 27.90
N LEU A 89 -12.68 -4.82 28.24
CA LEU A 89 -12.72 -3.74 29.24
C LEU A 89 -13.66 -2.61 28.80
N MET A 90 -13.58 -2.17 27.54
CA MET A 90 -14.48 -1.14 27.01
C MET A 90 -15.95 -1.58 27.07
N ARG A 91 -16.22 -2.88 26.82
CA ARG A 91 -17.57 -3.45 26.84
C ARG A 91 -18.22 -3.41 28.23
N VAL A 92 -17.43 -3.54 29.29
CA VAL A 92 -17.91 -3.49 30.69
C VAL A 92 -17.80 -2.10 31.34
N GLY A 93 -17.46 -1.06 30.58
CA GLY A 93 -17.27 0.29 31.12
C GLY A 93 -15.95 0.50 31.86
N GLY A 94 -14.93 -0.31 31.55
CA GLY A 94 -13.62 -0.30 32.18
C GLY A 94 -13.66 -0.68 33.66
N VAL A 95 -12.67 -0.23 34.41
CA VAL A 95 -12.60 -0.46 35.88
C VAL A 95 -13.72 0.27 36.61
N LEU A 96 -14.21 1.40 36.06
CA LEU A 96 -15.32 2.15 36.64
C LEU A 96 -16.63 1.36 36.60
N GLY A 97 -16.78 0.39 35.69
CA GLY A 97 -17.94 -0.51 35.65
C GLY A 97 -18.15 -1.33 36.93
N ILE A 98 -17.10 -1.53 37.73
CA ILE A 98 -17.18 -2.30 38.98
C ILE A 98 -18.15 -1.67 39.97
N SER A 99 -18.22 -0.33 40.06
CA SER A 99 -19.14 0.34 40.98
C SER A 99 -20.61 0.24 40.57
N PHE A 100 -20.89 0.05 39.29
CA PHE A 100 -22.26 -0.06 38.75
C PHE A 100 -22.79 -1.49 38.80
N PHE A 101 -21.97 -2.48 38.45
CA PHE A 101 -22.40 -3.89 38.32
C PHE A 101 -22.02 -4.77 39.51
N GLY A 102 -21.09 -4.31 40.36
CA GLY A 102 -20.44 -5.13 41.37
C GLY A 102 -19.33 -6.02 40.79
N MET A 103 -18.34 -6.37 41.62
CA MET A 103 -17.12 -7.09 41.19
C MET A 103 -17.42 -8.41 40.46
N ASN A 104 -18.32 -9.24 40.99
CA ASN A 104 -18.60 -10.56 40.44
C ASN A 104 -19.25 -10.49 39.05
N SER A 105 -20.27 -9.63 38.91
CA SER A 105 -20.97 -9.43 37.65
C SER A 105 -20.07 -8.78 36.61
N TRP A 106 -19.26 -7.79 37.02
CA TRP A 106 -18.27 -7.15 36.15
C TRP A 106 -17.25 -8.16 35.62
N ALA A 107 -16.68 -9.00 36.49
CA ALA A 107 -15.70 -10.01 36.10
C ALA A 107 -16.28 -11.07 35.16
N LEU A 108 -17.50 -11.54 35.42
CA LEU A 108 -18.18 -12.50 34.56
C LEU A 108 -18.49 -11.91 33.18
N GLN A 109 -19.01 -10.68 33.14
CA GLN A 109 -19.26 -9.98 31.89
C GLN A 109 -17.97 -9.73 31.11
N LEU A 110 -16.89 -9.36 31.79
CA LEU A 110 -15.58 -9.16 31.17
C LEU A 110 -15.10 -10.46 30.53
N LEU A 111 -15.10 -11.56 31.28
CA LEU A 111 -14.65 -12.87 30.81
C LEU A 111 -15.49 -13.39 29.64
N LEU A 112 -16.81 -13.19 29.66
CA LEU A 112 -17.70 -13.58 28.57
C LEU A 112 -17.58 -12.67 27.34
N SER A 113 -17.28 -11.38 27.53
CA SER A 113 -17.15 -10.43 26.43
C SER A 113 -15.89 -10.65 25.59
N MET A 114 -14.78 -11.06 26.23
CA MET A 114 -13.50 -11.30 25.57
C MET A 114 -13.60 -12.26 24.36
N PRO A 115 -14.11 -13.50 24.49
CA PRO A 115 -14.22 -14.41 23.35
C PRO A 115 -15.21 -13.90 22.29
N VAL A 116 -16.29 -13.22 22.69
CA VAL A 116 -17.25 -12.63 21.75
C VAL A 116 -16.59 -11.55 20.91
N MET A 117 -15.82 -10.64 21.53
CA MET A 117 -15.11 -9.57 20.84
C MET A 117 -13.96 -10.11 19.97
N LEU A 118 -13.25 -11.14 20.46
CA LEU A 118 -12.22 -11.82 19.67
C LEU A 118 -12.79 -12.44 18.40
N LEU A 119 -13.95 -13.10 18.48
CA LEU A 119 -14.61 -13.66 17.30
C LEU A 119 -15.10 -12.56 16.34
N ALA A 120 -15.57 -11.44 16.88
CA ALA A 120 -16.05 -10.32 16.08
C ALA A 120 -14.92 -9.60 15.31
N VAL A 121 -13.74 -9.41 15.93
CA VAL A 121 -12.67 -8.57 15.36
C VAL A 121 -11.44 -9.36 14.91
N GLY A 122 -11.22 -10.57 15.44
CA GLY A 122 -10.09 -11.43 15.08
C GLY A 122 -9.91 -11.63 13.56
N PRO A 123 -10.97 -11.89 12.78
CA PRO A 123 -10.86 -11.97 11.33
C PRO A 123 -10.34 -10.68 10.68
N ALA A 124 -10.72 -9.51 11.22
CA ALA A 124 -10.27 -8.23 10.69
C ALA A 124 -8.77 -7.99 10.95
N PHE A 125 -8.24 -8.40 12.11
CA PHE A 125 -6.80 -8.34 12.39
C PHE A 125 -5.99 -9.24 11.46
N LEU A 126 -6.49 -10.45 11.16
CA LEU A 126 -5.84 -11.35 10.23
C LEU A 126 -5.78 -10.74 8.82
N LEU A 127 -6.88 -10.15 8.34
CA LEU A 127 -6.91 -9.47 7.05
C LEU A 127 -6.04 -8.20 7.04
N HIS A 128 -6.01 -7.47 8.15
CA HIS A 128 -5.18 -6.28 8.33
C HIS A 128 -3.69 -6.60 8.21
N GLU A 129 -3.22 -7.69 8.81
CA GLU A 129 -1.82 -8.14 8.68
C GLU A 129 -1.48 -8.54 7.24
N ILE A 130 -2.40 -9.20 6.53
CA ILE A 130 -2.23 -9.53 5.10
C ILE A 130 -2.16 -8.25 4.26
N GLY A 131 -2.93 -7.22 4.60
CA GLY A 131 -2.92 -5.93 3.90
C GLY A 131 -1.67 -5.08 4.17
N HIS A 132 -0.92 -5.37 5.24
CA HIS A 132 0.35 -4.72 5.56
C HIS A 132 1.57 -5.42 4.93
N LYS A 133 1.41 -6.66 4.47
CA LYS A 133 2.40 -7.38 3.65
C LYS A 133 2.47 -6.84 2.22
#